data_AF-A0A3R6PTA6-F1
#
_entry.id   AF-A0A3R6PTA6-F1
#
_cell.length_a   1.000
_cell.length_b   1.000
_cell.length_c   1.000
_cell.angle_alpha   90.00
_cell.angle_beta   90.00
_cell.angle_gamma   90.00
#
_symmetry.space_group_name_H-M   'P 1'
#
loop_
_entity.id
_entity.type
_entity.pdbx_description
1 polymer ?
#
loop_
_entity_poly.entity_id
_entity_poly.type
_entity_poly.pdbx_seq_one_letter_code
_entity_poly.pdbx_strand_id
1 'polypeptide(L)' 'MWCVIECGSEGEIFEPEFFKTKTEAIKYIMDDSEECYAMYSDFPDVQTDYDDNEFEAQVWTDKFSFKWKAFDVSGKLM' A
#
# COMPACT_ATOMS: atom_id res chain seq x y z
N MET A 1 -13.11 -7.34 -8.88
CA MET A 1 -12.01 -6.43 -9.25
C MET A 1 -11.63 -5.68 -8.00
N TRP A 2 -10.34 -5.58 -7.77
CA TRP A 2 -9.75 -4.94 -6.61
C TRP A 2 -9.01 -3.69 -7.07
N CYS A 3 -9.07 -2.65 -6.25
CA CYS A 3 -8.36 -1.40 -6.46
C CYS A 3 -7.42 -1.19 -5.29
N VAL A 4 -6.15 -0.94 -5.55
CA VAL A 4 -5.17 -0.54 -4.53
C VAL A 4 -4.93 0.96 -4.66
N ILE A 5 -5.02 1.65 -3.55
CA ILE A 5 -4.67 3.07 -3.46
C ILE A 5 -3.43 3.18 -2.59
N GLU A 6 -2.43 3.88 -3.11
CA GLU A 6 -1.26 4.32 -2.37
C GLU A 6 -1.37 5.83 -2.08
N CYS A 7 -1.08 6.21 -0.84
CA CYS A 7 -1.02 7.60 -0.42
C CYS A 7 0.25 7.90 0.37
N GLY A 8 0.81 9.08 0.16
CA GLY A 8 1.88 9.66 0.96
C GLY A 8 1.34 10.58 2.07
N SER A 9 2.15 10.81 3.09
CA SER A 9 1.82 11.64 4.25
C SER A 9 1.73 13.14 3.95
N GLU A 10 2.27 13.61 2.82
CA GLU A 10 2.21 15.02 2.42
C GLU A 10 0.99 15.30 1.51
N GLY A 11 0.10 14.32 1.35
CA GLY A 11 -1.11 14.43 0.54
C GLY A 11 -0.92 13.93 -0.89
N GLU A 12 0.17 13.24 -1.18
CA GLU A 12 0.36 12.52 -2.43
C GLU A 12 -0.67 11.40 -2.53
N ILE A 13 -1.31 11.31 -3.69
CA ILE A 13 -2.16 10.18 -4.06
C ILE A 13 -1.63 9.68 -5.39
N PHE A 14 -1.18 8.44 -5.41
CA PHE A 14 -0.64 7.82 -6.60
C PHE A 14 -1.76 7.27 -7.49
N GLU A 15 -1.43 6.93 -8.73
CA GLU A 15 -2.42 6.35 -9.65
C GLU A 15 -2.95 5.02 -9.07
N PRO A 16 -4.27 4.82 -8.98
CA PRO A 16 -4.81 3.58 -8.43
C PRO A 16 -4.51 2.38 -9.33
N GLU A 17 -4.08 1.28 -8.72
CA GLU A 17 -3.79 0.04 -9.42
C GLU A 17 -4.95 -0.94 -9.34
N PHE A 18 -5.27 -1.59 -10.46
CA PHE A 18 -6.44 -2.47 -10.59
C PHE A 18 -6.07 -3.93 -10.83
N PHE A 19 -6.65 -4.81 -10.02
CA PHE A 19 -6.37 -6.24 -10.04
C PHE A 19 -7.64 -7.07 -10.22
N LYS A 20 -7.53 -8.22 -10.89
CA LYS A 20 -8.70 -9.09 -11.09
C LYS A 20 -9.10 -9.78 -9.80
N THR A 21 -8.10 -10.19 -9.01
CA THR A 21 -8.28 -10.99 -7.80
C THR A 21 -7.75 -10.29 -6.56
N LYS A 22 -8.27 -10.69 -5.39
CA LYS A 22 -7.80 -10.24 -4.08
C LYS A 22 -6.32 -10.58 -3.87
N THR A 23 -5.92 -11.78 -4.26
CA THR A 23 -4.55 -12.28 -4.08
C THR A 23 -3.53 -11.47 -4.87
N GLU A 24 -3.86 -11.05 -6.10
CA GLU A 24 -2.99 -10.17 -6.89
C GLU A 24 -2.83 -8.80 -6.22
N ALA A 25 -3.92 -8.21 -5.71
CA ALA A 25 -3.88 -6.92 -5.02
C ALA A 25 -3.04 -6.98 -3.73
N ILE A 26 -3.22 -8.03 -2.91
CA ILE A 26 -2.43 -8.23 -1.70
C ILE A 26 -0.95 -8.42 -2.03
N LYS A 27 -0.65 -9.25 -3.05
CA LYS A 27 0.73 -9.48 -3.48
C LYS A 27 1.39 -8.17 -3.92
N TYR A 28 0.68 -7.33 -4.66
CA TYR A 28 1.18 -6.01 -5.05
C TYR A 28 1.49 -5.15 -3.83
N ILE A 29 0.57 -5.05 -2.86
CA ILE A 29 0.79 -4.28 -1.62
C ILE A 29 2.04 -4.77 -0.86
N MET A 30 2.21 -6.09 -0.72
CA MET A 30 3.36 -6.66 -0.03
C MET A 30 4.66 -6.38 -0.78
N ASP A 31 4.71 -6.68 -2.08
CA ASP A 31 5.92 -6.50 -2.90
C ASP A 31 6.32 -5.00 -2.94
N ASP A 32 5.37 -4.10 -3.17
CA ASP A 32 5.61 -2.66 -3.32
C ASP A 32 6.00 -1.98 -1.99
N SER A 33 5.35 -2.35 -0.88
CA SER A 33 5.72 -1.83 0.44
C SER A 33 7.08 -2.36 0.93
N GLU A 34 7.45 -3.59 0.58
CA GLU A 34 8.80 -4.12 0.84
C GLU A 34 9.87 -3.38 0.03
N GLU A 35 9.61 -3.10 -1.26
CA GLU A 35 10.50 -2.28 -2.09
C GLU A 35 10.66 -0.87 -1.52
N CYS A 36 9.56 -0.23 -1.13
CA CYS A 36 9.58 1.08 -0.47
C CYS A 36 10.40 1.05 0.82
N TYR A 37 10.14 0.08 1.71
CA TYR A 37 10.92 -0.07 2.94
C TYR A 37 12.42 -0.26 2.66
N ALA A 38 12.77 -1.09 1.67
CA ALA A 38 14.16 -1.29 1.29
C ALA A 38 14.84 0.00 0.79
N MET A 39 14.12 0.83 0.02
CA MET A 39 14.63 2.14 -0.45
C MET A 39 14.94 3.11 0.70
N TYR A 40 14.22 2.99 1.81
CA TYR A 40 14.39 3.84 2.99
C TYR A 40 15.11 3.14 4.15
N SER A 41 15.68 1.95 3.94
CA SER A 41 16.30 1.14 4.99
C SER A 41 17.49 1.80 5.70
N ASP A 42 18.12 2.81 5.08
CA ASP A 42 19.18 3.61 5.68
C ASP A 42 18.65 4.63 6.72
N PHE A 43 17.34 4.88 6.76
CA PHE A 43 16.73 5.73 7.78
C PHE A 43 16.60 4.95 9.08
N PRO A 44 17.19 5.40 10.20
CA PRO A 44 17.30 4.61 11.43
C PRO A 44 15.95 4.26 12.08
N ASP A 45 14.89 5.00 11.76
CA ASP A 45 13.57 4.88 12.38
C ASP A 45 12.48 4.41 11.40
N VAL A 46 12.88 3.91 10.22
CA VAL A 46 11.92 3.39 9.25
C VAL A 46 11.29 2.11 9.77
N GLN A 47 9.96 2.05 9.70
CA GLN A 47 9.15 0.93 10.12
C GLN A 47 8.27 0.49 8.96
N THR A 48 7.87 -0.78 8.99
CA THR A 48 6.91 -1.37 8.07
C THR A 48 5.93 -2.23 8.86
N ASP A 49 4.66 -2.23 8.44
CA ASP A 49 3.61 -3.08 8.98
C ASP A 49 2.65 -3.49 7.87
N TYR A 50 2.05 -4.66 8.05
CA TYR A 50 1.07 -5.23 7.13
C TYR A 50 -0.09 -5.85 7.91
N ASP A 51 -1.28 -5.28 7.72
CA ASP A 51 -2.52 -5.77 8.31
C ASP A 51 -3.27 -6.64 7.30
N ASP A 52 -3.16 -7.95 7.48
CA ASP A 52 -3.82 -8.97 6.69
C ASP A 52 -5.36 -8.94 6.78
N ASN A 53 -5.93 -8.37 7.84
CA ASN A 53 -7.39 -8.28 8.00
C ASN A 53 -7.95 -7.07 7.25
N GLU A 54 -7.18 -5.98 7.20
CA GLU A 54 -7.54 -4.72 6.55
C GLU A 54 -7.04 -4.61 5.09
N PHE A 55 -6.21 -5.56 4.65
CA PHE A 55 -5.54 -5.58 3.34
C PHE A 55 -4.77 -4.28 3.09
N GLU A 56 -3.92 -3.95 4.06
CA GLU A 56 -3.28 -2.66 4.20
C GLU A 56 -1.81 -2.84 4.56
N ALA A 57 -0.94 -2.04 3.95
CA ALA A 57 0.46 -1.92 4.36
C ALA A 57 0.80 -0.47 4.67
N GLN A 58 1.79 -0.27 5.53
CA GLN A 58 2.32 1.06 5.83
C GLN A 58 3.83 0.99 5.99
N VAL A 59 4.53 1.95 5.38
CA VAL A 59 5.94 2.25 5.65
C VAL A 59 6.01 3.66 6.22
N TRP A 60 6.73 3.88 7.32
CA TRP A 60 6.77 5.21 7.93
C TRP A 60 8.02 5.49 8.74
N THR A 61 8.26 6.78 8.94
CA THR A 61 9.22 7.37 9.88
C THR A 61 8.52 8.52 10.63
N ASP A 62 9.27 9.29 11.42
CA ASP A 62 8.81 10.57 11.95
C ASP A 62 8.63 11.67 10.88
N LYS A 63 9.19 11.47 9.68
CA LYS A 63 9.21 12.46 8.59
C LYS A 63 8.24 12.18 7.46
N PHE A 64 8.00 10.91 7.16
CA PHE A 64 7.14 10.51 6.04
C PHE A 64 6.37 9.23 6.37
N SER A 65 5.29 9.00 5.65
CA SER A 65 4.62 7.71 5.61
C SER A 65 4.01 7.45 4.25
N PHE A 66 4.11 6.21 3.80
CA PHE A 66 3.40 5.66 2.66
C PHE A 66 2.44 4.59 3.15
N LYS A 67 1.26 4.54 2.55
CA LYS A 67 0.21 3.62 2.93
C LYS A 67 -0.50 3.09 1.71
N TRP A 68 -0.67 1.77 1.66
CA TRP A 68 -1.39 1.06 0.62
C TRP A 68 -2.65 0.44 1.21
N LYS A 69 -3.78 0.53 0.51
CA LYS A 69 -5.00 -0.18 0.91
C LYS A 69 -5.73 -0.77 -0.27
N ALA A 70 -6.10 -2.05 -0.17
CA ALA A 70 -6.89 -2.74 -1.19
C ALA A 70 -8.39 -2.64 -0.89
N PHE A 71 -9.17 -2.37 -1.93
CA PHE A 71 -10.63 -2.28 -1.88
C PHE A 71 -11.27 -3.22 -2.90
N ASP A 72 -12.27 -3.99 -2.48
CA ASP A 72 -13.15 -4.68 -3.43
C ASP A 72 -14.11 -3.66 -4.08
N VAL A 73 -13.91 -3.44 -5.38
CA VAL A 73 -14.71 -2.51 -6.19
C VAL A 73 -15.61 -3.23 -7.19
N SER A 74 -15.71 -4.56 -7.10
CA SER A 74 -16.53 -5.38 -8.01
C SER A 74 -17.98 -4.93 -8.10
N GLY A 75 -18.56 -4.47 -6.99
CA GLY A 75 -19.95 -3.99 -6.93
C GLY A 75 -20.14 -2.48 -7.12
N LYS A 76 -19.05 -1.71 -7.26
CA LYS A 76 -19.09 -0.23 -7.30
C LYS A 76 -18.89 0.38 -8.68
N LEU A 77 -18.57 -0.45 -9.67
CA LEU A 77 -18.31 -0.02 -11.05
C LEU A 77 -19.52 -0.28 -11.98
N MET A 78 -20.73 -0.29 -11.41
CA MET A 78 -21.99 -0.33 -12.17
C MET A 78 -22.47 1.08 -12.51
#